data_AF-W4LVP3-F1
#
_entry.id   AF-W4LVP3-F1
#
_cell.length_a   1.000
_cell.length_b   1.000
_cell.length_c   1.000
_cell.angle_alpha   90.00
_cell.angle_beta   90.00
_cell.angle_gamma   90.00
#
_symmetry.space_group_name_H-M   'P 1'
#
loop_
_entity.id
_entity.type
_entity.pdbx_description
1 polymer ?
#
loop_
_entity_poly.entity_id
_entity_poly.type
_entity_poly.pdbx_seq_one_letter_code
_entity_poly.pdbx_strand_id
1 'polypeptide(L)'
;MSSPVAHSLTGYLIYRLTVRQDETDRWPPLWAYIAMANFPDIDIVFGFLQNTPFQYHHESIANSIGMALGFTLCAWCCTRIHPSGRHWQRAWLFFILYSSHIVLDFFGSGRAVPLLWPLDARTYINPLGFMPGFVKNNTSNVEFVASLIHIWNGIVVLMECAIFLPALYLVERWRGRHSIKAPPGGNE
;
A
#
# COMPACT_ATOMS: atom_id res chain seq x y z
N MET A 1 -10.01 -3.07 -7.65
CA MET A 1 -8.77 -2.69 -6.96
C MET A 1 -9.05 -1.50 -6.10
N SER A 2 -8.39 -1.43 -4.96
CA SER A 2 -8.41 -0.24 -4.15
C SER A 2 -7.64 0.89 -4.86
N SER A 3 -7.93 2.13 -4.51
CA SER A 3 -7.27 3.25 -5.14
C SER A 3 -5.85 3.45 -4.58
N PRO A 4 -5.01 4.21 -5.30
CA PRO A 4 -3.77 4.73 -4.73
C PRO A 4 -3.98 5.51 -3.43
N VAL A 5 -5.15 6.11 -3.22
CA VAL A 5 -5.50 6.79 -1.96
C VAL A 5 -5.66 5.78 -0.83
N ALA A 6 -6.40 4.69 -1.02
CA ALA A 6 -6.54 3.63 0.00
C ALA A 6 -5.19 3.00 0.37
N HIS A 7 -4.35 2.70 -0.62
CA HIS A 7 -3.00 2.20 -0.38
C HIS A 7 -2.13 3.21 0.37
N SER A 8 -2.20 4.49 -0.01
CA SER A 8 -1.48 5.58 0.67
C SER A 8 -1.95 5.78 2.12
N LEU A 9 -3.26 5.75 2.37
CA LEU A 9 -3.83 5.84 3.72
C LEU A 9 -3.42 4.64 4.59
N THR A 10 -3.33 3.46 3.99
CA THR A 10 -2.85 2.25 4.68
C THR A 10 -1.35 2.33 4.98
N GLY A 11 -0.54 2.80 4.04
CA GLY A 11 0.88 3.09 4.26
C GLY A 11 1.08 4.13 5.37
N TYR A 12 0.25 5.17 5.40
CA TYR A 12 0.25 6.16 6.48
C TYR A 12 -0.16 5.55 7.82
N LEU A 13 -1.19 4.71 7.87
CA LEU A 13 -1.61 4.02 9.09
C LEU A 13 -0.48 3.14 9.64
N ILE A 14 0.18 2.35 8.78
CA ILE A 14 1.32 1.52 9.16
C ILE A 14 2.46 2.40 9.67
N TYR A 15 2.77 3.52 9.00
CA TYR A 15 3.76 4.50 9.47
C TYR A 15 3.44 5.00 10.88
N ARG A 16 2.17 5.36 11.15
CA ARG A 16 1.76 5.80 12.48
C ARG A 16 1.82 4.69 13.54
N LEU A 17 1.75 3.42 13.17
CA LEU A 17 1.83 2.31 14.10
C LEU A 17 3.26 1.86 14.40
N THR A 18 4.20 2.06 13.47
CA THR A 18 5.56 1.51 13.57
C THR A 18 6.61 2.56 13.91
N VAL A 19 6.39 3.84 13.60
CA VAL A 19 7.34 4.93 13.86
C VAL A 19 7.06 5.59 15.19
N ARG A 20 8.13 5.80 15.97
CA ARG A 20 8.07 6.47 17.27
C ARG A 20 7.52 7.89 17.13
N GLN A 21 6.87 8.39 18.16
CA GLN A 21 6.16 9.67 18.12
C GLN A 21 7.06 10.90 18.03
N ASP A 22 8.28 10.80 18.53
CA ASP A 22 9.33 11.81 18.35
C ASP A 22 9.88 11.87 16.92
N GLU A 23 9.57 10.87 16.08
CA GLU A 23 10.05 10.76 14.69
C GLU A 23 8.94 10.95 13.65
N THR A 24 7.68 11.15 14.06
CA THR A 24 6.53 11.26 13.15
C THR A 24 6.52 12.53 12.31
N ASP A 25 7.26 13.55 12.71
CA ASP A 25 7.33 14.83 11.98
C ASP A 25 8.35 14.79 10.83
N ARG A 26 8.95 13.62 10.56
CA ARG A 26 9.89 13.44 9.46
C ARG A 26 9.16 13.02 8.19
N TRP A 27 9.25 13.87 7.18
CA TRP A 27 8.56 13.70 5.90
C TRP A 27 9.20 12.59 5.04
N PRO A 28 10.54 12.40 5.00
CA PRO A 28 11.12 11.36 4.15
C PRO A 28 10.70 9.92 4.52
N PRO A 29 10.68 9.52 5.81
CA PRO A 29 10.15 8.22 6.21
C PRO A 29 8.67 8.03 5.87
N LEU A 30 7.84 9.07 6.04
CA LEU A 30 6.43 9.03 5.67
C LEU A 30 6.24 8.71 4.19
N TRP A 31 6.91 9.46 3.31
CA TRP A 31 6.83 9.24 1.86
C TRP A 31 7.35 7.87 1.44
N ALA A 32 8.36 7.33 2.13
CA ALA A 32 8.84 5.98 1.87
C ALA A 32 7.75 4.92 2.13
N TYR A 33 6.97 5.06 3.20
CA TYR A 33 5.88 4.11 3.51
C TYR A 33 4.76 4.20 2.48
N ILE A 34 4.35 5.42 2.11
CA ILE A 34 3.34 5.66 1.07
C ILE A 34 3.80 5.07 -0.27
N ALA A 35 5.05 5.35 -0.67
CA ALA A 35 5.62 4.84 -1.90
C ALA A 35 5.67 3.30 -1.90
N MET A 36 6.06 2.68 -0.80
CA MET A 36 6.10 1.21 -0.68
C MET A 36 4.71 0.57 -0.73
N ALA A 37 3.70 1.18 -0.13
CA ALA A 37 2.33 0.67 -0.16
C ALA A 37 1.70 0.73 -1.56
N ASN A 38 2.15 1.66 -2.41
CA ASN A 38 1.73 1.79 -3.81
C ASN A 38 2.71 1.12 -4.80
N PHE A 39 3.84 0.60 -4.31
CA PHE A 39 4.89 0.07 -5.17
C PHE A 39 4.43 -1.05 -6.11
N PRO A 40 3.48 -1.94 -5.73
CA PRO A 40 2.98 -2.95 -6.66
C PRO A 40 2.30 -2.36 -7.91
N ASP A 41 1.75 -1.15 -7.85
CA ASP A 41 1.12 -0.44 -8.98
C ASP A 41 2.13 0.18 -9.96
N ILE A 42 3.44 -0.01 -9.75
CA ILE A 42 4.47 0.50 -10.67
C ILE A 42 4.35 -0.13 -12.08
N ASP A 43 3.71 -1.29 -12.20
CA ASP A 43 3.37 -1.93 -13.46
C ASP A 43 2.43 -1.09 -14.35
N ILE A 44 1.57 -0.25 -13.76
CA ILE A 44 0.77 0.74 -14.50
C ILE A 44 1.68 1.73 -15.23
N VAL A 45 2.78 2.16 -14.60
CA VAL A 45 3.75 3.10 -15.21
C VAL A 45 4.40 2.46 -16.42
N PHE A 46 4.81 1.19 -16.31
CA PHE A 46 5.36 0.45 -17.44
C PHE A 46 4.35 0.26 -18.57
N GLY A 47 3.08 -0.03 -18.25
CA GLY A 47 2.00 -0.08 -19.23
C GLY A 47 1.77 1.27 -19.91
N PHE A 48 1.83 2.37 -19.15
CA PHE A 48 1.63 3.72 -19.67
C PHE A 48 2.72 4.08 -20.70
N LEU A 49 3.97 3.72 -20.44
CA LEU A 49 5.08 3.92 -21.39
C LEU A 49 4.91 3.13 -22.70
N GLN A 50 4.14 2.04 -22.67
CA GLN A 50 3.87 1.19 -23.84
C GLN A 50 2.52 1.51 -24.52
N ASN A 51 1.81 2.56 -24.07
CA ASN A 51 0.43 2.87 -24.47
C ASN A 51 -0.58 1.73 -24.19
N THR A 52 -0.26 0.84 -23.25
CA THR A 52 -1.12 -0.24 -22.79
C THR A 52 -1.20 -0.24 -21.26
N PRO A 53 -1.72 0.86 -20.65
CA PRO A 53 -1.58 1.19 -19.22
C PRO A 53 -2.08 0.12 -18.24
N PHE A 54 -2.83 -0.86 -18.73
CA PHE A 54 -3.46 -1.86 -17.89
C PHE A 54 -3.34 -3.29 -18.41
N GLN A 55 -2.67 -3.49 -19.54
CA GLN A 55 -2.46 -4.85 -20.08
C GLN A 55 -1.71 -5.72 -19.07
N TYR A 56 -0.79 -5.13 -18.31
CA TYR A 56 0.01 -5.82 -17.31
C TYR A 56 -0.63 -5.89 -15.92
N HIS A 57 -1.75 -5.18 -15.70
CA HIS A 57 -2.21 -4.87 -14.35
C HIS A 57 -3.45 -5.68 -13.89
N HIS A 58 -4.31 -6.13 -14.81
CA HIS A 58 -5.51 -6.92 -14.47
C HIS A 58 -5.20 -8.27 -13.80
N GLU A 59 -4.08 -8.90 -14.14
CA GLU A 59 -3.63 -10.21 -13.61
C GLU A 59 -2.16 -10.16 -13.20
N SER A 60 -1.68 -8.97 -12.84
CA SER A 60 -0.26 -8.75 -12.55
C SER A 60 0.24 -9.70 -11.49
N ILE A 61 1.35 -10.36 -11.78
CA ILE A 61 2.11 -11.14 -10.79
C ILE A 61 2.56 -10.22 -9.64
N ALA A 62 2.64 -8.90 -9.84
CA ALA A 62 2.88 -7.92 -8.76
C ALA A 62 1.85 -8.02 -7.62
N ASN A 63 0.65 -8.51 -7.89
CA ASN A 63 -0.37 -8.75 -6.86
C ASN A 63 -0.32 -10.18 -6.28
N SER A 64 0.88 -10.74 -6.08
CA SER A 64 1.09 -12.07 -5.52
C SER A 64 1.96 -12.07 -4.27
N ILE A 65 1.73 -13.04 -3.38
CA ILE A 65 2.56 -13.25 -2.19
C ILE A 65 4.01 -13.58 -2.59
N GLY A 66 4.21 -14.30 -3.70
CA GLY A 66 5.53 -14.58 -4.25
C GLY A 66 6.33 -13.32 -4.57
N MET A 67 5.71 -12.33 -5.21
CA MET A 67 6.36 -11.05 -5.46
C MET A 67 6.60 -10.26 -4.18
N ALA A 68 5.66 -10.29 -3.23
CA ALA A 68 5.87 -9.67 -1.92
C ALA A 68 7.09 -10.26 -1.20
N LEU A 69 7.25 -11.58 -1.22
CA LEU A 69 8.42 -12.27 -0.66
C LEU A 69 9.71 -11.95 -1.44
N GLY A 70 9.66 -11.95 -2.77
CA GLY A 70 10.81 -11.61 -3.62
C GLY A 70 11.31 -10.19 -3.36
N PHE A 71 10.42 -9.20 -3.34
CA PHE A 71 10.77 -7.81 -3.01
C PHE A 71 11.24 -7.66 -1.57
N THR A 72 10.65 -8.39 -0.63
CA THR A 72 11.11 -8.41 0.77
C THR A 72 12.54 -8.94 0.87
N LEU A 73 12.86 -10.00 0.14
CA LEU A 73 14.21 -10.56 0.10
C LEU A 73 15.21 -9.57 -0.51
N CYS A 74 14.85 -8.90 -1.61
CA CYS A 74 15.66 -7.84 -2.21
C CYS A 74 15.89 -6.69 -1.22
N ALA A 75 14.84 -6.20 -0.56
CA ALA A 75 14.92 -5.15 0.45
C ALA A 75 15.81 -5.56 1.62
N TRP A 76 15.68 -6.80 2.09
CA TRP A 76 16.55 -7.37 3.12
C TRP A 76 18.02 -7.37 2.69
N CYS A 77 18.34 -7.85 1.49
CA CYS A 77 19.69 -7.80 0.91
C CYS A 77 20.24 -6.38 0.86
N CYS A 78 19.46 -5.39 0.41
CA CYS A 78 19.86 -3.99 0.41
C CYS A 78 20.11 -3.45 1.82
N THR A 79 19.30 -3.85 2.80
CA THR A 79 19.45 -3.38 4.19
C THR A 79 20.67 -3.97 4.91
N ARG A 80 21.21 -5.10 4.43
CA ARG A 80 22.47 -5.68 4.95
C ARG A 80 23.69 -4.81 4.67
N ILE A 81 23.63 -3.97 3.63
CA ILE A 81 24.67 -2.98 3.32
C ILE A 81 24.68 -1.85 4.37
N HIS A 82 23.57 -1.67 5.10
CA HIS A 82 23.45 -0.64 6.11
C HIS A 82 23.90 -1.16 7.50
N PRO A 83 24.81 -0.47 8.22
CA PRO A 83 25.40 -0.96 9.48
C PRO A 83 24.44 -1.02 10.69
N SER A 84 23.13 -0.80 10.49
CA SER A 84 22.19 -0.55 11.59
C SER A 84 21.66 -1.79 12.32
N GLY A 85 22.09 -3.00 11.95
CA GLY A 85 21.69 -4.26 12.61
C GLY A 85 20.21 -4.67 12.50
N ARG A 86 19.30 -3.74 12.16
CA ARG A 86 17.83 -3.93 12.13
C ARG A 86 17.30 -4.41 10.77
N HIS A 87 18.09 -5.18 10.03
CA HIS A 87 17.77 -5.61 8.67
C HIS A 87 16.48 -6.44 8.59
N TRP A 88 16.24 -7.32 9.57
CA TRP A 88 15.06 -8.18 9.60
C TRP A 88 13.77 -7.40 9.88
N GLN A 89 13.81 -6.45 10.82
CA GLN A 89 12.67 -5.58 11.13
C GLN A 89 12.27 -4.75 9.91
N ARG A 90 13.26 -4.21 9.18
CA ARG A 90 13.02 -3.47 7.94
C ARG A 90 12.41 -4.37 6.87
N ALA A 91 12.97 -5.55 6.65
CA ALA A 91 12.42 -6.51 5.68
C ALA A 91 10.95 -6.87 5.98
N TRP A 92 10.61 -7.18 7.23
CA TRP A 92 9.22 -7.45 7.61
C TRP A 92 8.30 -6.26 7.40
N LEU A 93 8.78 -5.05 7.65
CA LEU A 93 8.01 -3.85 7.37
C LEU A 93 7.70 -3.70 5.87
N PHE A 94 8.70 -3.95 5.01
CA PHE A 94 8.48 -4.01 3.55
C PHE A 94 7.44 -5.06 3.19
N PHE A 95 7.53 -6.26 3.75
CA PHE A 95 6.57 -7.33 3.53
C PHE A 95 5.15 -6.90 3.92
N ILE A 96 4.98 -6.26 5.08
CA ILE A 96 3.68 -5.79 5.57
C ILE A 96 3.12 -4.70 4.64
N LEU A 97 3.93 -3.72 4.24
CA LEU A 97 3.51 -2.65 3.33
C LEU A 97 3.08 -3.21 1.97
N TYR A 98 3.88 -4.09 1.38
CA TYR A 98 3.57 -4.71 0.10
C TYR A 98 2.34 -5.63 0.21
N SER A 99 2.26 -6.45 1.25
CA SER A 99 1.12 -7.36 1.45
C SER A 99 -0.17 -6.60 1.72
N SER A 100 -0.11 -5.43 2.35
CA SER A 100 -1.29 -4.58 2.56
C SER A 100 -1.95 -4.20 1.24
N HIS A 101 -1.15 -3.94 0.21
CA HIS A 101 -1.65 -3.68 -1.14
C HIS A 101 -2.42 -4.88 -1.69
N ILE A 102 -1.81 -6.06 -1.68
CA ILE A 102 -2.41 -7.30 -2.18
C ILE A 102 -3.73 -7.60 -1.46
N VAL A 103 -3.76 -7.44 -0.13
CA VAL A 103 -4.96 -7.67 0.67
C VAL A 103 -6.07 -6.71 0.25
N LEU A 104 -5.79 -5.40 0.16
CA LEU A 104 -6.78 -4.40 -0.23
C LEU A 104 -7.33 -4.65 -1.63
N ASP A 105 -6.49 -5.12 -2.54
CA ASP A 105 -6.90 -5.44 -3.89
C ASP A 105 -7.70 -6.74 -4.01
N PHE A 106 -7.38 -7.73 -3.18
CA PHE A 106 -8.16 -8.94 -3.05
C PHE A 106 -9.56 -8.67 -2.49
N PHE A 107 -9.73 -7.67 -1.62
CA PHE A 107 -11.04 -7.21 -1.15
C PHE A 107 -11.75 -6.24 -2.11
N GLY A 108 -11.10 -5.89 -3.23
CA GLY A 108 -11.69 -5.15 -4.34
C GLY A 108 -12.77 -5.95 -5.06
N SER A 109 -13.97 -5.39 -5.18
CA SER A 109 -15.10 -6.01 -5.88
C SER A 109 -14.72 -6.49 -7.29
N GLY A 110 -14.92 -7.80 -7.53
CA GLY A 110 -14.79 -8.41 -8.86
C GLY A 110 -13.37 -8.52 -9.42
N ARG A 111 -12.32 -8.26 -8.63
CA ARG A 111 -10.93 -8.42 -9.09
C ARG A 111 -10.46 -9.86 -8.91
N ALA A 112 -9.91 -10.44 -9.97
CA ALA A 112 -9.18 -11.70 -9.92
C ALA A 112 -7.70 -11.41 -9.64
N VAL A 113 -7.11 -12.06 -8.64
CA VAL A 113 -5.74 -11.79 -8.18
C VAL A 113 -4.94 -13.09 -8.10
N PRO A 114 -3.73 -13.20 -8.68
CA PRO A 114 -2.88 -14.40 -8.60
C PRO A 114 -2.19 -14.52 -7.21
N LEU A 115 -2.99 -14.63 -6.15
CA LEU A 115 -2.57 -14.50 -4.76
C LEU A 115 -1.42 -15.46 -4.38
N LEU A 116 -1.50 -16.71 -4.85
CA LEU A 116 -0.59 -17.80 -4.48
C LEU A 116 0.59 -17.99 -5.44
N TRP A 117 0.76 -17.14 -6.46
CA TRP A 117 1.93 -17.23 -7.34
C TRP A 117 3.21 -17.07 -6.51
N PRO A 118 4.29 -17.86 -6.76
CA PRO A 118 4.49 -18.79 -7.87
C PRO A 118 4.02 -20.24 -7.62
N LEU A 119 3.42 -20.54 -6.46
CA LEU A 119 3.00 -21.89 -6.12
C LEU A 119 1.79 -22.35 -6.95
N ASP A 120 0.88 -21.41 -7.23
CA ASP A 120 -0.29 -21.63 -8.08
C ASP A 120 -0.51 -20.40 -8.97
N ALA A 121 -0.69 -20.63 -10.26
CA ALA A 121 -0.91 -19.60 -11.26
C ALA A 121 -2.38 -19.17 -11.38
N ARG A 122 -3.30 -19.83 -10.66
CA ARG A 122 -4.73 -19.48 -10.67
C ARG A 122 -4.97 -18.12 -10.02
N THR A 123 -5.94 -17.40 -10.55
CA THR A 123 -6.44 -16.16 -9.96
C THR A 123 -7.61 -16.45 -9.03
N TYR A 124 -7.67 -15.70 -7.93
CA TYR A 124 -8.67 -15.83 -6.89
C TYR A 124 -9.53 -14.58 -6.87
N ILE A 125 -10.85 -14.75 -6.78
CA ILE A 125 -11.82 -13.66 -6.65
C ILE A 125 -12.48 -13.80 -5.27
N ASN A 126 -12.54 -12.70 -4.52
CA ASN A 126 -13.22 -12.68 -3.24
C ASN A 126 -14.73 -12.44 -3.43
N PRO A 127 -15.63 -13.37 -3.02
CA PRO A 127 -17.07 -13.19 -3.16
C PRO A 127 -17.64 -12.09 -2.25
N LEU A 128 -16.91 -11.70 -1.20
CA LEU A 128 -17.33 -10.66 -0.25
C LEU A 128 -16.88 -9.25 -0.65
N GLY A 129 -16.20 -9.08 -1.79
CA GLY A 129 -15.49 -7.85 -2.17
C GLY A 129 -16.29 -6.57 -1.91
N PHE A 130 -16.03 -5.94 -0.76
CA PHE A 130 -16.79 -4.80 -0.26
C PHE A 130 -16.17 -3.46 -0.66
N MET A 131 -14.92 -3.47 -1.12
CA MET A 131 -14.29 -2.28 -1.69
C MET A 131 -14.84 -2.05 -3.11
N PRO A 132 -15.39 -0.87 -3.41
CA PRO A 132 -15.94 -0.59 -4.73
C PRO A 132 -14.85 -0.63 -5.80
N GLY A 133 -15.19 -1.10 -7.00
CA GLY A 133 -14.28 -1.10 -8.14
C GLY A 133 -14.14 0.28 -8.79
N PHE A 134 -12.95 0.58 -9.30
CA PHE A 134 -12.69 1.77 -10.11
C PHE A 134 -13.17 1.60 -11.55
N VAL A 135 -13.73 2.66 -12.12
CA VAL A 135 -13.95 2.78 -13.57
C VAL A 135 -12.62 3.13 -14.23
N LYS A 136 -12.23 2.33 -15.22
CA LYS A 136 -10.97 2.47 -15.93
C LYS A 136 -11.14 2.14 -17.40
N ASN A 137 -10.50 2.93 -18.26
CA ASN A 137 -10.47 2.69 -19.70
C ASN A 137 -9.02 2.38 -20.14
N ASN A 138 -8.85 1.32 -20.92
CA ASN A 138 -7.54 0.78 -21.30
C ASN A 138 -7.24 0.92 -22.81
N THR A 139 -8.06 1.68 -23.55
CA THR A 139 -7.92 1.84 -25.01
C THR A 139 -6.74 2.72 -25.39
N SER A 140 -6.50 3.80 -24.64
CA SER A 140 -5.38 4.71 -24.86
C SER A 140 -4.99 5.39 -23.55
N ASN A 141 -3.78 5.96 -23.49
CA ASN A 141 -3.33 6.72 -22.31
C ASN A 141 -4.25 7.92 -22.00
N VAL A 142 -4.78 8.59 -23.03
CA VAL A 142 -5.67 9.75 -22.86
C VAL A 142 -7.00 9.30 -22.25
N GLU A 143 -7.60 8.24 -22.79
CA GLU A 143 -8.84 7.68 -22.27
C GLU A 143 -8.67 7.10 -20.86
N PHE A 144 -7.51 6.51 -20.58
CA PHE A 144 -7.15 6.07 -19.24
C PHE A 144 -7.16 7.23 -18.26
N VAL A 145 -6.43 8.31 -18.53
CA VAL A 145 -6.40 9.48 -17.65
C VAL A 145 -7.78 10.11 -17.50
N ALA A 146 -8.55 10.22 -18.60
CA ALA A 146 -9.92 10.72 -18.55
C ALA A 146 -10.82 9.84 -17.66
N SER A 147 -10.64 8.51 -17.70
CA SER A 147 -11.39 7.58 -16.85
C SER A 147 -11.08 7.75 -15.36
N LEU A 148 -9.88 8.22 -14.98
CA LEU A 148 -9.54 8.46 -13.58
C LEU A 148 -10.38 9.57 -12.94
N ILE A 149 -10.78 10.59 -13.73
CA ILE A 149 -11.56 11.75 -13.28
C ILE A 149 -13.07 11.43 -13.23
N HIS A 150 -13.47 10.20 -13.56
CA HIS A 150 -14.87 9.80 -13.53
C HIS A 150 -15.48 9.99 -12.13
N ILE A 151 -16.68 10.56 -12.04
CA ILE A 151 -17.35 10.90 -10.77
C ILE A 151 -17.45 9.71 -9.81
N TRP A 152 -17.68 8.51 -10.36
CA TRP A 152 -17.68 7.27 -9.59
C TRP A 152 -16.37 7.05 -8.84
N ASN A 153 -15.22 7.29 -9.48
CA ASN A 153 -13.92 7.12 -8.82
C ASN A 153 -13.76 8.11 -7.66
N GLY A 154 -14.31 9.33 -7.79
CA GLY A 154 -14.40 10.26 -6.67
C GLY A 154 -15.24 9.71 -5.51
N ILE A 155 -16.37 9.07 -5.79
CA ILE A 155 -17.20 8.39 -4.78
C ILE A 155 -16.42 7.24 -4.12
N VAL A 156 -15.69 6.43 -4.90
CA VAL A 156 -14.85 5.34 -4.35
C VAL A 156 -13.80 5.90 -3.39
N VAL A 157 -13.10 6.97 -3.77
CA VAL A 157 -12.12 7.62 -2.89
C VAL A 157 -12.77 8.12 -1.59
N LEU A 158 -13.97 8.70 -1.66
CA LEU A 158 -14.70 9.13 -0.46
C LEU A 158 -15.08 7.95 0.43
N MET A 159 -15.51 6.82 -0.14
CA MET A 159 -15.81 5.59 0.61
C MET A 159 -14.56 5.02 1.27
N GLU A 160 -13.44 4.96 0.56
CA GLU A 160 -12.16 4.52 1.12
C GLU A 160 -11.73 5.42 2.28
N CYS A 161 -11.79 6.74 2.10
CA CYS A 161 -11.56 7.71 3.17
C CYS A 161 -12.47 7.46 4.37
N ALA A 162 -13.77 7.21 4.16
CA ALA A 162 -14.72 6.93 5.24
C ALA A 162 -14.37 5.66 6.03
N ILE A 163 -13.64 4.71 5.44
CA ILE A 163 -13.22 3.46 6.08
C ILE A 163 -11.88 3.62 6.79
N PHE A 164 -10.90 4.28 6.18
CA PHE A 164 -9.55 4.41 6.74
C PHE A 164 -9.39 5.58 7.72
N LEU A 165 -10.10 6.69 7.53
CA LEU A 165 -9.97 7.87 8.40
C LEU A 165 -10.41 7.60 9.85
N PRO A 166 -11.48 6.83 10.14
CA PRO A 166 -11.80 6.45 11.52
C PRO A 166 -10.70 5.64 12.19
N ALA A 167 -10.10 4.68 11.46
CA ALA A 167 -8.98 3.89 11.98
C ALA A 167 -7.77 4.77 12.29
N LEU A 168 -7.42 5.69 11.39
CA LEU A 168 -6.36 6.68 11.60
C LEU A 168 -6.66 7.55 12.82
N TYR A 169 -7.87 8.09 12.93
CA TYR A 169 -8.29 8.90 14.07
C TYR A 169 -8.14 8.15 15.41
N LEU A 170 -8.51 6.86 15.46
CA LEU A 170 -8.34 6.04 16.65
C LEU A 170 -6.86 5.84 17.00
N VAL A 171 -6.01 5.61 16.00
CA VAL A 171 -4.55 5.50 16.22
C VAL A 171 -3.98 6.81 16.73
N GLU A 172 -4.35 7.95 16.14
CA GLU A 172 -3.94 9.27 16.62
C GLU A 172 -4.32 9.49 18.09
N ARG A 173 -5.57 9.18 18.44
CA ARG A 173 -6.09 9.38 19.79
C ARG A 173 -5.44 8.43 20.79
N TRP A 174 -5.18 7.19 20.40
CA TRP A 174 -4.45 6.23 21.23
C TRP A 174 -3.01 6.69 21.50
N ARG A 175 -2.31 7.14 20.45
CA ARG A 175 -0.94 7.66 20.57
C ARG A 175 -0.86 8.92 21.43
N GLY A 176 -1.75 9.88 21.22
CA GLY A 176 -1.82 11.11 22.02
C GLY A 176 -1.99 10.84 23.53
N ARG A 177 -2.70 9.77 23.89
CA ARG A 177 -2.86 9.33 25.30
C ARG A 177 -1.60 8.70 25.88
N HIS A 178 -0.79 8.02 25.06
CA HIS A 178 0.44 7.35 25.51
C HIS A 178 1.69 8.22 25.35
N SER A 179 1.55 9.41 24.76
CA SER A 179 2.61 10.42 24.62
C SER A 179 2.89 11.24 25.88
N ILE A 180 2.07 11.11 26.93
CA ILE A 180 2.18 11.94 28.13
C ILE A 180 3.08 11.25 29.16
N LYS A 181 4.24 11.87 29.38
CA LYS A 181 5.31 11.65 30.38
C LYS A 181 6.47 10.72 29.96
N ALA A 182 7.47 11.30 29.30
CA ALA A 182 8.84 11.07 29.79
C ALA A 182 8.97 11.87 31.12
N PRO A 183 9.51 11.27 32.21
CA PRO A 183 9.85 12.06 33.38
C PRO A 183 10.85 13.15 32.94
N PRO A 184 10.76 14.38 33.47
CA PRO A 184 11.81 15.36 33.23
C PRO A 184 13.12 14.73 33.69
N GLY A 185 14.09 14.61 32.77
CA GLY A 185 15.42 14.14 33.09
C GLY A 185 15.93 14.96 34.28
N GLY A 186 16.19 14.27 35.38
CA GLY A 186 16.97 14.83 36.47
C GLY A 186 18.33 15.18 35.90
N ASN A 187 18.66 16.46 35.94
CA ASN A 187 20.03 16.90 35.89
C ASN A 187 20.69 16.46 37.20
N GLU A 188 21.49 15.41 37.16
CA GLU A 188 22.59 15.16 38.12
C GLU A 188 23.79 14.58 37.37
#